data_AF-A0A1X1ZMA7-F1
#
_entry.id   AF-A0A1X1ZMA7-F1
#
_cell.length_a   1.000
_cell.length_b   1.000
_cell.length_c   1.000
_cell.angle_alpha   90.00
_cell.angle_beta   90.00
_cell.angle_gamma   90.00
#
_symmetry.space_group_name_H-M   'P 1'
#
loop_
_entity.id
_entity.type
_entity.pdbx_description
1 polymer ?
#
loop_
_entity_poly.entity_id
_entity_poly.type
_entity_poly.pdbx_seq_one_letter_code
_entity_poly.pdbx_strand_id
1 'polypeptide(L)'
;MRKILAAIAALATVFASPALTAHADIAQPLGSAAVPVGPAPNWLIADMDSGQVLAEQNGYAATPPASTIKVLLALVVLDELNLDDTMVATPADTQVECNCVGVKADHSYTARQLLEGLLLVSGNDAANALADMLGGPEAAVAKMNAKAAAVGATDTHATTPSGLDGPGGPGASTPHDLAVIFRAAMAHPVFAEITAQPAATFPTDSGERPIVNMNELLSRYPGAFGGKTGFTDAARKTYVGGASRDGRRLVVAMMYGLIREGGPTYWDQATALLDWGFAQSPMSSIGSL
;
A
#
# COMPACT_ATOMS: atom_id res chain seq x y z
N MET A 1 60.83 -35.08 -47.02
CA MET A 1 60.04 -35.72 -45.94
C MET A 1 59.47 -34.63 -45.04
N ARG A 2 58.19 -34.79 -44.67
CA ARG A 2 57.22 -33.74 -44.29
C ARG A 2 57.58 -32.96 -43.01
N LYS A 3 57.42 -31.63 -43.06
CA LYS A 3 57.35 -30.75 -41.88
C LYS A 3 55.96 -30.88 -41.25
N ILE A 4 55.86 -31.15 -39.95
CA ILE A 4 54.59 -31.13 -39.21
C ILE A 4 54.67 -29.98 -38.21
N LEU A 5 53.86 -28.94 -38.43
CA LEU A 5 53.54 -27.91 -37.43
C LEU A 5 52.52 -28.51 -36.46
N ALA A 6 52.81 -28.46 -35.16
CA ALA A 6 51.81 -28.71 -34.12
C ALA A 6 51.14 -27.37 -33.77
N ALA A 7 49.86 -27.23 -34.10
CA ALA A 7 49.03 -26.13 -33.65
C ALA A 7 48.42 -26.48 -32.28
N ILE A 8 48.74 -25.69 -31.25
CA ILE A 8 48.12 -25.78 -29.93
C ILE A 8 46.83 -24.94 -29.98
N ALA A 9 45.68 -25.61 -30.00
CA ALA A 9 44.39 -24.96 -29.83
C ALA A 9 44.13 -24.74 -28.33
N ALA A 10 44.17 -23.49 -27.88
CA ALA A 10 43.74 -23.12 -26.54
C ALA A 10 42.19 -23.12 -26.51
N LEU A 11 41.60 -24.12 -25.87
CA LEU A 11 40.17 -24.15 -25.59
C LEU A 11 39.88 -23.19 -24.43
N ALA A 12 39.35 -22.01 -24.72
CA ALA A 12 38.82 -21.12 -23.69
C ALA A 12 37.43 -21.62 -23.28
N THR A 13 37.35 -22.36 -22.17
CA THR A 13 36.06 -22.69 -21.54
C THR A 13 35.51 -21.44 -20.87
N VAL A 14 34.54 -20.80 -21.54
CA VAL A 14 33.73 -19.75 -20.92
C VAL A 14 32.79 -20.43 -19.93
N PHE A 15 33.14 -20.38 -18.65
CA PHE A 15 32.20 -20.69 -17.57
C PHE A 15 31.17 -19.57 -17.52
N ALA A 16 29.99 -19.81 -18.08
CA ALA A 16 28.82 -18.99 -17.79
C ALA A 16 28.41 -19.29 -16.34
N SER A 17 28.89 -18.49 -15.39
CA SER A 17 28.34 -18.49 -14.04
C SER A 17 26.85 -18.11 -14.15
N PRO A 18 25.91 -18.95 -13.67
CA PRO A 18 24.55 -18.48 -13.52
C PRO A 18 24.61 -17.30 -12.54
N ALA A 19 24.11 -16.14 -12.96
CA ALA A 19 23.90 -15.04 -12.05
C ALA A 19 22.94 -15.54 -10.97
N LEU A 20 23.47 -15.85 -9.77
CA LEU A 20 22.65 -16.01 -8.59
C LEU A 20 21.97 -14.65 -8.40
N THR A 21 20.68 -14.59 -8.73
CA THR A 21 19.83 -13.53 -8.22
C THR A 21 19.75 -13.78 -6.72
N ALA A 22 20.43 -12.93 -5.95
CA ALA A 22 20.29 -12.93 -4.51
C ALA A 22 18.84 -12.53 -4.20
N HIS A 23 17.98 -13.52 -3.97
CA HIS A 23 16.73 -13.27 -3.29
C HIS A 23 17.10 -12.88 -1.86
N ALA A 24 16.65 -11.70 -1.42
CA ALA A 24 16.76 -11.37 0.00
C ALA A 24 16.11 -12.49 0.81
N ASP A 25 16.82 -12.97 1.83
CA ASP A 25 16.35 -14.06 2.68
C ASP A 25 15.04 -13.65 3.35
N ILE A 26 14.05 -14.54 3.31
CA ILE A 26 12.77 -14.35 4.01
C ILE A 26 13.02 -14.57 5.50
N ALA A 27 12.79 -13.55 6.32
CA ALA A 27 12.78 -13.71 7.77
C ALA A 27 11.43 -14.30 8.19
N GLN A 28 11.48 -15.45 8.87
CA GLN A 28 10.31 -16.18 9.36
C GLN A 28 10.70 -16.98 10.62
N PRO A 29 9.73 -17.44 11.44
CA PRO A 29 10.02 -18.20 12.65
C PRO A 29 10.72 -19.53 12.33
N LEU A 30 11.66 -19.96 13.18
CA LEU A 30 12.35 -21.24 12.98
C LEU A 30 11.36 -22.40 13.00
N GLY A 31 11.42 -23.25 11.97
CA GLY A 31 10.56 -24.42 11.82
C GLY A 31 9.15 -24.12 11.29
N SER A 32 8.83 -22.87 10.91
CA SER A 32 7.59 -22.56 10.20
C SER A 32 7.58 -23.21 8.82
N ALA A 33 6.37 -23.40 8.27
CA ALA A 33 6.23 -23.70 6.85
C ALA A 33 6.89 -22.60 6.01
N ALA A 34 7.39 -22.93 4.83
CA ALA A 34 7.97 -21.93 3.92
C ALA A 34 6.91 -20.91 3.50
N VAL A 35 7.24 -19.62 3.58
CA VAL A 35 6.38 -18.55 3.08
C VAL A 35 6.26 -18.63 1.55
N PRO A 36 5.03 -18.54 0.99
CA PRO A 36 4.84 -18.46 -0.45
C PRO A 36 5.50 -17.23 -1.08
N VAL A 37 6.18 -17.42 -2.22
CA VAL A 37 6.80 -16.34 -2.98
C VAL A 37 5.81 -15.71 -3.97
N GLY A 38 5.96 -14.42 -4.25
CA GLY A 38 5.08 -13.70 -5.17
C GLY A 38 5.75 -12.48 -5.83
N PRO A 39 4.98 -11.68 -6.58
CA PRO A 39 5.51 -10.57 -7.38
C PRO A 39 6.06 -9.38 -6.57
N ALA A 40 5.65 -9.20 -5.31
CA ALA A 40 6.18 -8.16 -4.42
C ALA A 40 7.51 -8.60 -3.80
N PRO A 41 8.62 -7.87 -4.06
CA PRO A 41 9.93 -8.18 -3.47
C PRO A 41 10.11 -7.61 -2.05
N ASN A 42 9.25 -6.67 -1.65
CA ASN A 42 9.27 -6.03 -0.34
C ASN A 42 7.91 -6.24 0.32
N TRP A 43 7.83 -7.01 1.39
CA TRP A 43 6.58 -7.28 2.08
C TRP A 43 6.77 -7.63 3.55
N LEU A 44 5.70 -7.47 4.32
CA LEU A 44 5.61 -7.84 5.72
C LEU A 44 4.20 -8.34 6.04
N ILE A 45 4.11 -9.32 6.94
CA ILE A 45 2.85 -9.75 7.57
C ILE A 45 2.94 -9.63 9.09
N ALA A 46 1.94 -9.00 9.69
CA ALA A 46 1.88 -8.75 11.13
C ALA A 46 0.48 -9.01 11.72
N ASP A 47 0.45 -9.25 13.02
CA ASP A 47 -0.76 -9.30 13.81
C ASP A 47 -1.20 -7.87 14.17
N MET A 48 -2.45 -7.53 13.86
CA MET A 48 -3.00 -6.18 14.06
C MET A 48 -3.23 -5.86 15.54
N ASP A 49 -3.47 -6.87 16.36
CA ASP A 49 -3.80 -6.70 17.77
C ASP A 49 -2.52 -6.62 18.60
N SER A 50 -1.65 -7.63 18.52
CA SER A 50 -0.41 -7.65 19.29
C SER A 50 0.69 -6.77 18.70
N GLY A 51 0.64 -6.49 17.40
CA GLY A 51 1.72 -5.84 16.66
C GLY A 51 2.90 -6.78 16.36
N GLN A 52 2.79 -8.08 16.63
CA GLN A 52 3.86 -9.02 16.30
C GLN A 52 4.05 -9.13 14.79
N VAL A 53 5.31 -9.03 14.34
CA VAL A 53 5.69 -9.31 12.95
C VAL A 53 5.87 -10.82 12.82
N LEU A 54 5.12 -11.45 11.92
CA LEU A 54 5.15 -12.89 11.71
C LEU A 54 6.26 -13.28 10.73
N ALA A 55 6.37 -12.57 9.61
CA ALA A 55 7.42 -12.76 8.61
C ALA A 55 7.57 -11.49 7.75
N GLU A 56 8.74 -11.37 7.11
CA GLU A 56 9.01 -10.32 6.14
C GLU A 56 10.00 -10.76 5.06
N GLN A 57 10.01 -10.02 3.96
CA GLN A 57 11.09 -9.96 2.99
C GLN A 57 11.34 -8.50 2.66
N ASN A 58 12.51 -7.98 3.02
CA ASN A 58 12.84 -6.55 2.87
C ASN A 58 11.77 -5.63 3.49
N GLY A 59 11.22 -5.95 4.67
CA GLY A 59 10.12 -5.21 5.27
C GLY A 59 10.49 -3.79 5.73
N TYR A 60 11.79 -3.47 5.77
CA TYR A 60 12.33 -2.13 6.01
C TYR A 60 12.89 -1.45 4.75
N ALA A 61 12.71 -2.02 3.55
CA ALA A 61 13.18 -1.39 2.33
C ALA A 61 12.31 -0.20 1.93
N ALA A 62 12.91 1.00 1.96
CA ALA A 62 12.26 2.24 1.58
C ALA A 62 12.02 2.29 0.06
N THR A 63 10.75 2.32 -0.35
CA THR A 63 10.32 2.48 -1.74
C THR A 63 9.12 3.42 -1.82
N PRO A 64 8.83 4.02 -2.99
CA PRO A 64 7.68 4.92 -3.10
C PRO A 64 6.35 4.22 -2.77
N PRO A 65 5.46 4.85 -1.98
CA PRO A 65 4.22 4.21 -1.52
C PRO A 65 3.09 4.18 -2.57
N ALA A 66 3.16 5.05 -3.58
CA ALA A 66 2.00 5.39 -4.42
C ALA A 66 0.77 5.69 -3.54
N SER A 67 -0.42 5.31 -4.01
CA SER A 67 -1.70 5.59 -3.32
C SER A 67 -1.91 4.87 -1.97
N THR A 68 -0.99 4.00 -1.51
CA THR A 68 -1.09 3.47 -0.14
C THR A 68 -0.89 4.58 0.91
N ILE A 69 -0.18 5.66 0.58
CA ILE A 69 -0.01 6.82 1.46
C ILE A 69 -1.31 7.57 1.75
N LYS A 70 -2.38 7.36 0.96
CA LYS A 70 -3.70 7.93 1.22
C LYS A 70 -4.29 7.45 2.55
N VAL A 71 -3.83 6.31 3.09
CA VAL A 71 -4.19 5.87 4.45
C VAL A 71 -3.67 6.86 5.50
N LEU A 72 -2.47 7.40 5.29
CA LEU A 72 -1.89 8.42 6.17
C LEU A 72 -2.64 9.75 6.06
N LEU A 73 -3.05 10.16 4.85
CA LEU A 73 -3.92 11.32 4.68
C LEU A 73 -5.26 11.12 5.39
N ALA A 74 -5.88 9.95 5.25
CA ALA A 74 -7.15 9.64 5.91
C ALA A 74 -7.03 9.72 7.44
N LEU A 75 -5.92 9.27 8.02
CA LEU A 75 -5.65 9.44 9.46
C LEU A 75 -5.64 10.91 9.87
N VAL A 76 -4.90 11.76 9.14
CA VAL A 76 -4.85 13.21 9.43
C VAL A 76 -6.23 13.84 9.34
N VAL A 77 -7.01 13.50 8.30
CA VAL A 77 -8.37 14.00 8.13
C VAL A 77 -9.26 13.60 9.30
N LEU A 78 -9.21 12.35 9.74
CA LEU A 78 -10.04 11.84 10.84
C LEU A 78 -9.66 12.44 12.20
N ASP A 79 -8.40 12.88 12.37
CA ASP A 79 -7.95 13.54 13.59
C ASP A 79 -8.31 15.03 13.65
N GLU A 80 -8.46 15.70 12.51
CA GLU A 80 -8.55 17.16 12.44
C GLU A 80 -9.88 17.71 11.93
N LEU A 81 -10.64 16.95 11.14
CA LEU A 81 -11.88 17.40 10.51
C LEU A 81 -13.10 16.67 11.07
N ASN A 82 -14.22 17.37 11.20
CA ASN A 82 -15.50 16.69 11.39
C ASN A 82 -15.97 16.11 10.06
N LEU A 83 -16.59 14.94 10.10
CA LEU A 83 -17.05 14.25 8.89
C LEU A 83 -18.09 15.05 8.08
N ASP A 84 -18.86 15.90 8.76
CA ASP A 84 -19.88 16.77 8.19
C ASP A 84 -19.33 18.13 7.75
N ASP A 85 -18.06 18.43 8.01
CA ASP A 85 -17.44 19.66 7.51
C ASP A 85 -17.48 19.65 5.98
N THR A 86 -17.97 20.76 5.42
CA THR A 86 -18.13 20.93 3.98
C THR A 86 -17.06 21.85 3.41
N MET A 87 -16.65 21.57 2.18
CA MET A 87 -15.83 22.46 1.38
C MET A 87 -16.42 22.63 -0.02
N VAL A 88 -16.18 23.78 -0.63
CA VAL A 88 -16.50 24.03 -2.05
C VAL A 88 -15.24 23.79 -2.86
N ALA A 89 -15.27 22.78 -3.71
CA ALA A 89 -14.11 22.40 -4.50
C ALA A 89 -13.70 23.52 -5.46
N THR A 90 -12.41 23.70 -5.63
CA THR A 90 -11.81 24.68 -6.53
C THR A 90 -11.35 24.01 -7.82
N PRO A 91 -11.06 24.79 -8.88
CA PRO A 91 -10.44 24.23 -10.07
C PRO A 91 -9.09 23.53 -9.80
N ALA A 92 -8.35 23.94 -8.76
CA ALA A 92 -7.07 23.33 -8.40
C ALA A 92 -7.24 21.91 -7.83
N ASP A 93 -8.31 21.66 -7.08
CA ASP A 93 -8.64 20.33 -6.53
C ASP A 93 -8.85 19.29 -7.63
N THR A 94 -9.39 19.73 -8.77
CA THR A 94 -9.79 18.85 -9.89
C THR A 94 -8.68 18.62 -10.93
N GLN A 95 -7.64 19.45 -10.94
CA GLN A 95 -6.57 19.41 -11.93
C GLN A 95 -5.46 18.44 -11.51
N VAL A 96 -5.79 17.15 -11.53
CA VAL A 96 -4.90 16.07 -11.12
C VAL A 96 -4.85 14.96 -12.17
N GLU A 97 -3.78 14.18 -12.15
CA GLU A 97 -3.78 12.87 -12.81
C GLU A 97 -4.80 11.95 -12.12
N CYS A 98 -5.62 11.22 -12.89
CA CYS A 98 -6.59 10.27 -12.32
C CYS A 98 -5.93 8.93 -11.98
N ASN A 99 -6.40 8.15 -11.02
CA ASN A 99 -7.80 7.95 -10.61
C ASN A 99 -8.50 9.17 -9.98
N CYS A 100 -9.73 9.42 -10.39
CA CYS A 100 -10.56 10.52 -9.90
C CYS A 100 -11.94 10.01 -9.47
N VAL A 101 -12.44 10.49 -8.34
CA VAL A 101 -13.83 10.22 -7.91
C VAL A 101 -14.83 11.15 -8.61
N GLY A 102 -14.35 12.20 -9.28
CA GLY A 102 -15.21 13.17 -9.96
C GLY A 102 -15.59 14.34 -9.06
N VAL A 103 -14.66 14.79 -8.22
CA VAL A 103 -14.77 16.13 -7.60
C VAL A 103 -14.86 17.15 -8.72
N LYS A 104 -15.77 18.11 -8.59
CA LYS A 104 -16.01 19.16 -9.57
C LYS A 104 -15.92 20.52 -8.92
N ALA A 105 -15.23 21.45 -9.57
CA ALA A 105 -15.13 22.83 -9.10
C ALA A 105 -16.52 23.44 -8.92
N ASP A 106 -16.65 24.30 -7.92
CA ASP A 106 -17.88 24.99 -7.49
C ASP A 106 -18.96 24.07 -6.89
N HIS A 107 -18.66 22.78 -6.66
CA HIS A 107 -19.53 21.85 -5.95
C HIS A 107 -19.09 21.68 -4.49
N SER A 108 -20.07 21.48 -3.61
CA SER A 108 -19.83 21.23 -2.18
C SER A 108 -19.71 19.74 -1.89
N TYR A 109 -18.73 19.36 -1.08
CA TYR A 109 -18.53 17.99 -0.61
C TYR A 109 -18.28 17.99 0.90
N THR A 110 -18.74 16.94 1.58
CA THR A 110 -18.37 16.68 2.99
C THR A 110 -17.03 15.96 3.08
N ALA A 111 -16.33 16.10 4.20
CA ALA A 111 -15.13 15.31 4.49
C ALA A 111 -15.38 13.80 4.37
N ARG A 112 -16.55 13.31 4.81
CA ARG A 112 -16.97 11.90 4.66
C ARG A 112 -17.02 11.45 3.20
N GLN A 113 -17.68 12.22 2.33
CA GLN A 113 -17.78 11.88 0.90
C GLN A 113 -16.41 11.86 0.25
N LEU A 114 -15.54 12.82 0.58
CA LEU A 114 -14.17 12.86 0.07
C LEU A 114 -13.33 11.69 0.60
N LEU A 115 -13.47 11.28 1.87
CA LEU A 115 -12.82 10.08 2.40
C LEU A 115 -13.28 8.80 1.70
N GLU A 116 -14.57 8.67 1.39
CA GLU A 116 -15.09 7.54 0.62
C GLU A 116 -14.48 7.53 -0.80
N GLY A 117 -14.43 8.68 -1.48
CA GLY A 117 -13.76 8.81 -2.77
C GLY A 117 -12.25 8.49 -2.72
N LEU A 118 -11.57 8.94 -1.67
CA LEU A 118 -10.16 8.70 -1.41
C LEU A 118 -9.85 7.20 -1.23
N LEU A 119 -10.66 6.50 -0.44
CA LEU A 119 -10.36 5.14 -0.01
C LEU A 119 -10.93 4.07 -0.95
N LEU A 120 -12.14 4.24 -1.51
CA LEU A 120 -12.77 3.24 -2.37
C LEU A 120 -12.20 3.27 -3.79
N VAL A 121 -12.07 4.45 -4.39
CA VAL A 121 -11.64 4.61 -5.80
C VAL A 121 -10.28 5.26 -5.98
N SER A 122 -9.58 5.52 -4.86
CA SER A 122 -8.24 6.12 -4.88
C SER A 122 -8.20 7.52 -5.51
N GLY A 123 -9.28 8.30 -5.39
CA GLY A 123 -9.42 9.62 -6.00
C GLY A 123 -8.29 10.57 -5.60
N ASN A 124 -7.50 11.00 -6.58
CA ASN A 124 -6.47 12.02 -6.40
C ASN A 124 -7.08 13.42 -6.23
N ASP A 125 -8.23 13.64 -6.85
CA ASP A 125 -9.04 14.85 -6.73
C ASP A 125 -9.65 14.97 -5.32
N ALA A 126 -10.11 13.84 -4.76
CA ALA A 126 -10.51 13.78 -3.35
C ALA A 126 -9.33 14.03 -2.40
N ALA A 127 -8.14 13.53 -2.73
CA ALA A 127 -6.94 13.76 -1.92
C ALA A 127 -6.54 15.24 -1.88
N ASN A 128 -6.62 15.94 -3.02
CA ASN A 128 -6.35 17.38 -3.08
C ASN A 128 -7.43 18.19 -2.34
N ALA A 129 -8.71 17.88 -2.55
CA ALA A 129 -9.79 18.56 -1.83
C ALA A 129 -9.68 18.41 -0.31
N LEU A 130 -9.33 17.21 0.18
CA LEU A 130 -9.04 16.98 1.61
C LEU A 130 -7.80 17.74 2.08
N ALA A 131 -6.77 17.85 1.25
CA ALA A 131 -5.59 18.63 1.58
C ALA A 131 -5.92 20.13 1.70
N ASP A 132 -6.78 20.66 0.83
CA ASP A 132 -7.27 22.04 0.90
C ASP A 132 -8.07 22.28 2.20
N MET A 133 -8.93 21.35 2.62
CA MET A 133 -9.58 21.41 3.93
C MET A 133 -8.59 21.42 5.10
N LEU A 134 -7.41 20.83 4.94
CA LEU A 134 -6.35 20.79 5.94
C LEU A 134 -5.41 22.01 5.90
N GLY A 135 -5.72 23.04 5.08
CA GLY A 135 -4.91 24.25 4.94
C GLY A 135 -4.01 24.26 3.70
N GLY A 136 -4.31 23.43 2.71
CA GLY A 136 -3.58 23.33 1.45
C GLY A 136 -2.55 22.18 1.42
N PRO A 137 -2.00 21.86 0.24
CA PRO A 137 -1.16 20.69 0.02
C PRO A 137 0.11 20.66 0.88
N GLU A 138 0.78 21.80 1.07
CA GLU A 138 1.99 21.87 1.91
C GLU A 138 1.67 21.60 3.39
N ALA A 139 0.59 22.18 3.90
CA ALA A 139 0.15 21.97 5.27
C ALA A 139 -0.29 20.52 5.50
N ALA A 140 -1.04 19.95 4.56
CA ALA A 140 -1.47 18.55 4.61
C ALA A 140 -0.25 17.60 4.61
N VAL A 141 0.73 17.81 3.74
CA VAL A 141 1.96 16.99 3.68
C VAL A 141 2.77 17.13 4.98
N ALA A 142 2.88 18.33 5.55
CA ALA A 142 3.54 18.53 6.83
C ALA A 142 2.83 17.77 7.96
N LYS A 143 1.50 17.83 8.01
CA LYS A 143 0.67 17.07 8.96
C LYS A 143 0.79 15.56 8.77
N MET A 144 0.82 15.08 7.53
CA MET A 144 1.03 13.66 7.21
C MET A 144 2.38 13.18 7.74
N ASN A 145 3.46 13.91 7.48
CA ASN A 145 4.79 13.53 7.97
C ASN A 145 4.86 13.59 9.51
N ALA A 146 4.23 14.58 10.15
CA ALA A 146 4.10 14.63 11.60
C ALA A 146 3.30 13.45 12.15
N LYS A 147 2.21 13.06 11.47
CA LYS A 147 1.39 11.90 11.82
C LYS A 147 2.17 10.60 11.68
N ALA A 148 2.94 10.42 10.60
CA ALA A 148 3.80 9.25 10.40
C ALA A 148 4.78 9.09 11.56
N ALA A 149 5.49 10.16 11.93
CA ALA A 149 6.37 10.16 13.10
C ALA A 149 5.62 9.84 14.40
N ALA A 150 4.42 10.41 14.60
CA ALA A 150 3.62 10.21 15.80
C ALA A 150 3.12 8.76 15.98
N VAL A 151 2.86 8.05 14.87
CA VAL A 151 2.46 6.63 14.92
C VAL A 151 3.64 5.66 14.89
N GLY A 152 4.88 6.16 14.77
CA GLY A 152 6.10 5.35 14.75
C GLY A 152 6.55 4.89 13.35
N ALA A 153 5.94 5.39 12.28
CA ALA A 153 6.35 5.14 10.90
C ALA A 153 7.51 6.07 10.49
N THR A 154 8.70 5.83 11.04
CA THR A 154 9.85 6.74 10.96
C THR A 154 10.61 6.72 9.64
N ASP A 155 10.41 5.69 8.80
CA ASP A 155 11.01 5.58 7.46
C ASP A 155 10.04 6.07 6.36
N THR A 156 8.94 6.71 6.76
CA THR A 156 7.93 7.27 5.86
C THR A 156 8.13 8.75 5.63
N HIS A 157 8.14 9.14 4.36
CA HIS A 157 8.12 10.53 3.92
C HIS A 157 7.10 10.74 2.80
N ALA A 158 6.01 11.43 3.12
CA ALA A 158 5.03 11.86 2.14
C ALA A 158 5.51 13.13 1.43
N THR A 159 5.41 13.18 0.11
CA THR A 159 5.71 14.35 -0.73
C THR A 159 4.45 14.98 -1.34
N THR A 160 3.36 14.21 -1.42
CA THR A 160 2.04 14.66 -1.88
C THR A 160 0.94 14.00 -1.04
N PRO A 161 -0.27 14.60 -0.96
CA PRO A 161 -1.42 13.98 -0.28
C PRO A 161 -1.88 12.67 -0.94
N SER A 162 -1.70 12.56 -2.26
CA SER A 162 -2.22 11.46 -3.07
C SER A 162 -1.23 10.31 -3.24
N GLY A 163 0.07 10.54 -3.06
CA GLY A 163 1.12 9.58 -3.40
C GLY A 163 1.48 9.56 -4.90
N LEU A 164 1.01 10.55 -5.66
CA LEU A 164 1.63 10.88 -6.95
C LEU A 164 3.03 11.47 -6.71
N ASP A 165 3.88 11.36 -7.72
CA ASP A 165 5.20 11.98 -7.72
C ASP A 165 5.03 13.52 -7.68
N GLY A 166 5.66 14.17 -6.71
CA GLY A 166 5.56 15.61 -6.50
C GLY A 166 6.90 16.34 -6.66
N PRO A 167 6.96 17.66 -6.39
CA PRO A 167 8.20 18.43 -6.44
C PRO A 167 9.31 17.89 -5.53
N GLY A 168 8.95 17.25 -4.41
CA GLY A 168 9.87 16.55 -3.50
C GLY A 168 10.24 15.12 -3.92
N GLY A 169 9.82 14.67 -5.10
CA GLY A 169 10.00 13.31 -5.59
C GLY A 169 8.82 12.37 -5.27
N PRO A 170 9.00 11.06 -5.43
CA PRO A 170 7.94 10.05 -5.33
C PRO A 170 7.56 9.69 -3.88
N GLY A 171 8.23 10.30 -2.88
CA GLY A 171 8.09 9.92 -1.47
C GLY A 171 8.73 8.57 -1.15
N ALA A 172 8.60 8.15 0.10
CA ALA A 172 9.12 6.88 0.59
C ALA A 172 8.25 6.32 1.72
N SER A 173 8.19 5.00 1.82
CA SER A 173 7.66 4.23 2.96
C SER A 173 8.29 2.83 2.92
N THR A 174 8.10 2.06 3.99
CA THR A 174 8.49 0.64 4.06
C THR A 174 7.25 -0.24 4.24
N PRO A 175 7.30 -1.56 3.94
CA PRO A 175 6.22 -2.48 4.32
C PRO A 175 5.88 -2.43 5.82
N HIS A 176 6.91 -2.31 6.67
CA HIS A 176 6.75 -2.12 8.11
C HIS A 176 5.90 -0.88 8.42
N ASP A 177 6.29 0.27 7.91
CA ASP A 177 5.61 1.53 8.19
C ASP A 177 4.19 1.58 7.61
N LEU A 178 3.96 0.98 6.43
CA LEU A 178 2.60 0.85 5.90
C LEU A 178 1.71 0.00 6.83
N ALA A 179 2.25 -1.07 7.42
CA ALA A 179 1.51 -1.88 8.40
C ALA A 179 1.24 -1.09 9.69
N VAL A 180 2.21 -0.30 10.18
CA VAL A 180 2.03 0.61 11.34
C VAL A 180 0.93 1.64 11.07
N ILE A 181 0.99 2.34 9.94
CA ILE A 181 0.02 3.36 9.52
C ILE A 181 -1.37 2.73 9.39
N PHE A 182 -1.47 1.58 8.73
CA PHE A 182 -2.74 0.90 8.52
C PHE A 182 -3.32 0.35 9.83
N ARG A 183 -2.49 -0.15 10.75
CA ARG A 183 -2.90 -0.54 12.11
C ARG A 183 -3.48 0.63 12.88
N ALA A 184 -2.81 1.79 12.85
CA ALA A 184 -3.32 3.02 13.47
C ALA A 184 -4.64 3.46 12.84
N ALA A 185 -4.75 3.42 11.50
CA ALA A 185 -5.97 3.77 10.79
C ALA A 185 -7.16 2.87 11.16
N MET A 186 -6.94 1.56 11.22
CA MET A 186 -7.99 0.59 11.60
C MET A 186 -8.46 0.70 13.04
N ALA A 187 -7.73 1.41 13.92
CA ALA A 187 -8.22 1.74 15.26
C ALA A 187 -9.33 2.82 15.22
N HIS A 188 -9.46 3.57 14.13
CA HIS A 188 -10.53 4.53 13.94
C HIS A 188 -11.78 3.84 13.34
N PRO A 189 -12.93 3.80 14.05
CA PRO A 189 -14.11 3.05 13.58
C PRO A 189 -14.61 3.50 12.20
N VAL A 190 -14.54 4.80 11.91
CA VAL A 190 -14.94 5.37 10.61
C VAL A 190 -14.03 4.90 9.47
N PHE A 191 -12.71 4.80 9.71
CA PHE A 191 -11.79 4.29 8.70
C PHE A 191 -12.09 2.82 8.40
N ALA A 192 -12.25 2.02 9.46
CA ALA A 192 -12.58 0.60 9.36
C ALA A 192 -13.91 0.37 8.63
N GLU A 193 -14.91 1.22 8.87
CA GLU A 193 -16.19 1.21 8.14
C GLU A 193 -15.96 1.49 6.64
N ILE A 194 -15.34 2.63 6.29
CA ILE A 194 -15.19 3.05 4.89
C ILE A 194 -14.35 2.05 4.10
N THR A 195 -13.22 1.58 4.63
CA THR A 195 -12.34 0.66 3.88
C THR A 195 -12.98 -0.71 3.61
N ALA A 196 -13.96 -1.12 4.42
CA ALA A 196 -14.70 -2.37 4.28
C ALA A 196 -15.95 -2.24 3.38
N GLN A 197 -16.41 -1.02 3.09
CA GLN A 197 -17.60 -0.81 2.26
C GLN A 197 -17.39 -1.37 0.84
N PRO A 198 -18.35 -2.12 0.28
CA PRO A 198 -18.27 -2.56 -1.11
C PRO A 198 -18.51 -1.40 -2.10
N ALA A 199 -19.31 -0.41 -1.69
CA ALA A 199 -19.65 0.77 -2.47
C ALA A 199 -20.17 1.89 -1.55
N ALA A 200 -20.13 3.12 -2.06
CA ALA A 200 -20.75 4.32 -1.49
C ALA A 200 -21.44 5.13 -2.60
N THR A 201 -22.19 6.18 -2.25
CA THR A 201 -22.72 7.15 -3.22
C THR A 201 -21.90 8.43 -3.19
N PHE A 202 -21.67 9.03 -4.37
CA PHE A 202 -20.86 10.23 -4.52
C PHE A 202 -21.64 11.32 -5.28
N PRO A 203 -21.58 12.60 -4.85
CA PRO A 203 -22.32 13.70 -5.48
C PRO A 203 -21.95 13.94 -6.94
N THR A 204 -22.94 14.36 -7.73
CA THR A 204 -22.85 14.74 -9.16
C THR A 204 -23.77 15.92 -9.46
N ASP A 205 -23.74 16.44 -10.69
CA ASP A 205 -24.62 17.55 -11.14
C ASP A 205 -26.12 17.24 -11.02
N SER A 206 -26.51 15.98 -11.20
CA SER A 206 -27.91 15.55 -11.30
C SER A 206 -28.37 14.64 -10.16
N GLY A 207 -27.62 14.57 -9.06
CA GLY A 207 -27.90 13.71 -7.92
C GLY A 207 -26.64 12.99 -7.44
N GLU A 208 -26.73 11.69 -7.21
CA GLU A 208 -25.60 10.87 -6.74
C GLU A 208 -25.35 9.69 -7.68
N ARG A 209 -24.10 9.23 -7.72
CA ARG A 209 -23.69 8.02 -8.44
C ARG A 209 -23.00 7.02 -7.51
N PRO A 210 -23.10 5.71 -7.74
CA PRO A 210 -22.32 4.75 -6.96
C PRO A 210 -20.83 4.84 -7.31
N ILE A 211 -19.99 4.68 -6.29
CA ILE A 211 -18.56 4.40 -6.39
C ILE A 211 -18.28 3.05 -5.75
N VAL A 212 -17.49 2.21 -6.41
CA VAL A 212 -17.25 0.82 -5.99
C VAL A 212 -15.83 0.68 -5.48
N ASN A 213 -15.67 -0.05 -4.38
CA ASN A 213 -14.36 -0.27 -3.78
C ASN A 213 -13.47 -1.10 -4.71
N MET A 214 -12.30 -0.56 -5.05
CA MET A 214 -11.34 -1.20 -5.95
C MET A 214 -10.48 -2.28 -5.25
N ASN A 215 -10.61 -2.45 -3.93
CA ASN A 215 -9.90 -3.48 -3.19
C ASN A 215 -10.54 -4.86 -3.42
N GLU A 216 -10.04 -5.60 -4.40
CA GLU A 216 -10.56 -6.93 -4.72
C GLU A 216 -10.33 -7.96 -3.59
N LEU A 217 -9.47 -7.70 -2.60
CA LEU A 217 -9.32 -8.62 -1.46
C LEU A 217 -10.64 -8.82 -0.73
N LEU A 218 -11.50 -7.79 -0.65
CA LEU A 218 -12.81 -7.85 0.00
C LEU A 218 -13.73 -8.93 -0.60
N SER A 219 -13.66 -9.16 -1.92
CA SER A 219 -14.46 -10.18 -2.59
C SER A 219 -13.71 -11.50 -2.78
N ARG A 220 -12.37 -11.48 -2.77
CA ARG A 220 -11.52 -12.65 -3.02
C ARG A 220 -11.19 -13.48 -1.78
N TYR A 221 -11.18 -12.86 -0.60
CA TYR A 221 -10.67 -13.52 0.61
C TYR A 221 -11.67 -13.44 1.78
N PRO A 222 -12.24 -14.57 2.22
CA PRO A 222 -13.14 -14.58 3.37
C PRO A 222 -12.49 -13.97 4.62
N GLY A 223 -13.21 -13.03 5.24
CA GLY A 223 -12.73 -12.31 6.42
C GLY A 223 -11.89 -11.07 6.12
N ALA A 224 -11.64 -10.72 4.85
CA ALA A 224 -11.02 -9.46 4.50
C ALA A 224 -11.83 -8.27 5.06
N PHE A 225 -11.15 -7.35 5.74
CA PHE A 225 -11.80 -6.23 6.44
C PHE A 225 -11.44 -4.86 5.86
N GLY A 226 -10.59 -4.80 4.82
CA GLY A 226 -10.13 -3.53 4.28
C GLY A 226 -8.80 -3.63 3.55
N GLY A 227 -8.41 -2.52 2.94
CA GLY A 227 -7.12 -2.39 2.28
C GLY A 227 -7.08 -1.25 1.27
N LYS A 228 -5.88 -0.90 0.85
CA LYS A 228 -5.59 0.16 -0.10
C LYS A 228 -4.53 -0.31 -1.10
N THR A 229 -4.85 -0.17 -2.39
CA THR A 229 -3.93 -0.40 -3.50
C THR A 229 -3.19 0.89 -3.89
N GLY A 230 -2.06 0.74 -4.57
CA GLY A 230 -1.36 1.83 -5.23
C GLY A 230 -0.56 1.35 -6.44
N PHE A 231 -0.35 2.27 -7.39
CA PHE A 231 0.54 2.09 -8.52
C PHE A 231 1.04 3.44 -9.03
N THR A 232 2.34 3.56 -9.26
CA THR A 232 2.98 4.55 -10.13
C THR A 232 4.16 3.88 -10.83
N ASP A 233 4.75 4.52 -11.84
CA ASP A 233 5.94 3.98 -12.49
C ASP A 233 7.13 3.86 -11.53
N ALA A 234 7.28 4.83 -10.61
CA ALA A 234 8.32 4.83 -9.58
C ALA A 234 8.06 3.80 -8.47
N ALA A 235 6.82 3.65 -8.02
CA ALA A 235 6.45 2.75 -6.93
C ALA A 235 6.27 1.29 -7.36
N ARG A 236 5.99 1.04 -8.64
CA ARG A 236 5.36 -0.20 -9.12
C ARG A 236 4.08 -0.48 -8.32
N LYS A 237 3.67 -1.74 -8.17
CA LYS A 237 2.45 -2.08 -7.40
C LYS A 237 2.73 -2.01 -5.90
N THR A 238 1.83 -1.38 -5.16
CA THR A 238 1.83 -1.34 -3.70
C THR A 238 0.46 -1.74 -3.15
N TYR A 239 0.44 -2.31 -1.95
CA TYR A 239 -0.77 -2.74 -1.27
C TYR A 239 -0.56 -2.77 0.24
N VAL A 240 -1.59 -2.37 0.98
CA VAL A 240 -1.71 -2.69 2.41
C VAL A 240 -3.15 -3.09 2.69
N GLY A 241 -3.37 -4.15 3.46
CA GLY A 241 -4.72 -4.63 3.77
C GLY A 241 -4.69 -5.86 4.67
N GLY A 242 -5.85 -6.35 5.07
CA GLY A 242 -5.89 -7.41 6.06
C GLY A 242 -7.19 -8.18 6.12
N ALA A 243 -7.16 -9.24 6.90
CA ALA A 243 -8.29 -10.13 7.11
C ALA A 243 -8.37 -10.60 8.57
N SER A 244 -9.54 -11.08 8.96
CA SER A 244 -9.77 -11.76 10.23
C SER A 244 -10.23 -13.20 10.03
N ARG A 245 -9.68 -14.10 10.84
CA ARG A 245 -10.09 -15.51 10.90
C ARG A 245 -10.03 -15.95 12.36
N ASP A 246 -11.13 -16.53 12.86
CA ASP A 246 -11.26 -17.06 14.23
C ASP A 246 -10.81 -16.07 15.32
N GLY A 247 -11.13 -14.79 15.16
CA GLY A 247 -10.81 -13.72 16.11
C GLY A 247 -9.39 -13.16 16.00
N ARG A 248 -8.50 -13.75 15.21
CA ARG A 248 -7.18 -13.19 14.90
C ARG A 248 -7.28 -12.23 13.72
N ARG A 249 -6.58 -11.09 13.76
CA ARG A 249 -6.55 -10.08 12.70
C ARG A 249 -5.13 -9.90 12.19
N LEU A 250 -4.92 -10.11 10.89
CA LEU A 250 -3.61 -9.97 10.25
C LEU A 250 -3.62 -8.86 9.21
N VAL A 251 -2.49 -8.17 9.06
CA VAL A 251 -2.22 -7.19 8.01
C VAL A 251 -1.05 -7.64 7.16
N VAL A 252 -1.16 -7.43 5.85
CA VAL A 252 -0.08 -7.57 4.89
C VAL A 252 0.21 -6.22 4.26
N ALA A 253 1.48 -5.87 4.15
CA ALA A 253 1.96 -4.74 3.36
C ALA A 253 2.92 -5.27 2.29
N MET A 254 2.74 -4.84 1.04
CA MET A 254 3.50 -5.31 -0.12
C MET A 254 3.86 -4.13 -1.01
N MET A 255 5.10 -4.04 -1.44
CA MET A 255 5.62 -2.90 -2.20
C MET A 255 6.52 -3.35 -3.34
N TYR A 256 6.65 -2.46 -4.34
CA TYR A 256 7.67 -2.50 -5.38
C TYR A 256 7.64 -3.71 -6.33
N GLY A 257 6.47 -4.31 -6.54
CA GLY A 257 6.31 -5.52 -7.34
C GLY A 257 5.69 -5.29 -8.71
N LEU A 258 5.98 -6.22 -9.61
CA LEU A 258 5.42 -6.31 -10.96
C LEU A 258 4.95 -7.73 -11.22
N ILE A 259 3.74 -7.86 -11.76
CA ILE A 259 3.19 -9.16 -12.14
C ILE A 259 3.85 -9.58 -13.46
N ARG A 260 4.39 -10.80 -13.48
CA ARG A 260 4.91 -11.42 -14.70
C ARG A 260 3.82 -12.25 -15.35
N GLU A 261 3.79 -12.28 -16.68
CA GLU A 261 2.86 -13.12 -17.43
C GLU A 261 2.98 -14.59 -16.99
N GLY A 262 1.84 -15.23 -16.70
CA GLY A 262 1.78 -16.59 -16.19
C GLY A 262 2.19 -16.77 -14.71
N GLY A 263 2.61 -15.71 -14.03
CA GLY A 263 2.96 -15.73 -12.60
C GLY A 263 1.80 -15.34 -11.66
N PRO A 264 2.01 -15.46 -10.34
CA PRO A 264 1.03 -15.04 -9.35
C PRO A 264 0.78 -13.52 -9.41
N THR A 265 -0.47 -13.13 -9.16
CA THR A 265 -0.87 -11.73 -9.03
C THR A 265 -0.56 -11.21 -7.62
N TYR A 266 -0.75 -9.90 -7.42
CA TYR A 266 -0.69 -9.30 -6.08
C TYR A 266 -1.75 -9.87 -5.14
N TRP A 267 -2.93 -10.17 -5.66
CA TRP A 267 -4.00 -10.76 -4.87
C TRP A 267 -3.65 -12.18 -4.43
N ASP A 268 -3.05 -12.98 -5.32
CA ASP A 268 -2.59 -14.33 -4.99
C ASP A 268 -1.51 -14.32 -3.91
N GLN A 269 -0.58 -13.35 -3.95
CA GLN A 269 0.43 -13.21 -2.89
C GLN A 269 -0.19 -12.74 -1.56
N ALA A 270 -1.10 -11.76 -1.59
CA ALA A 270 -1.78 -11.30 -0.37
C ALA A 270 -2.53 -12.45 0.32
N THR A 271 -3.32 -13.21 -0.43
CA THR A 271 -4.09 -14.33 0.12
C THR A 271 -3.18 -15.45 0.61
N ALA A 272 -2.12 -15.78 -0.12
CA ALA A 272 -1.14 -16.78 0.28
C ALA A 272 -0.37 -16.39 1.56
N LEU A 273 0.01 -15.10 1.70
CA LEU A 273 0.61 -14.58 2.92
C LEU A 273 -0.36 -14.65 4.11
N LEU A 274 -1.62 -14.24 3.92
CA LEU A 274 -2.64 -14.31 4.96
C LEU A 274 -2.91 -15.76 5.38
N ASP A 275 -3.08 -16.68 4.43
CA ASP A 275 -3.27 -18.11 4.72
C ASP A 275 -2.08 -18.70 5.47
N TRP A 276 -0.85 -18.37 5.05
CA TRP A 276 0.36 -18.75 5.78
C TRP A 276 0.36 -18.19 7.20
N GLY A 277 0.01 -16.91 7.38
CA GLY A 277 -0.01 -16.23 8.67
C GLY A 277 -1.04 -16.82 9.63
N PHE A 278 -2.24 -17.12 9.15
CA PHE A 278 -3.28 -17.78 9.96
C PHE A 278 -2.93 -19.22 10.34
N ALA A 279 -2.09 -19.90 9.55
CA ALA A 279 -1.60 -21.23 9.89
C ALA A 279 -0.47 -21.22 10.95
N GLN A 280 0.12 -20.06 11.25
CA GLN A 280 1.17 -19.95 12.28
C GLN A 280 0.56 -19.92 13.68
N SER A 281 1.31 -20.45 14.65
CA SER A 281 0.97 -20.29 16.07
C SER A 281 0.82 -18.81 16.42
N PRO A 282 -0.18 -18.41 17.23
CA PRO A 282 -0.29 -17.04 17.75
C PRO A 282 0.94 -16.57 18.54
N MET A 283 1.75 -17.50 19.04
CA MET A 283 2.99 -17.21 19.78
C MET A 283 4.21 -17.02 18.87
N SER A 284 4.11 -17.29 17.57
CA SER A 284 5.23 -17.21 16.62
C SER A 284 5.39 -15.79 16.08
N SER A 285 6.59 -15.24 16.20
CA SER A 285 6.96 -13.93 15.66
C SER A 285 8.45 -13.82 15.43
N ILE A 286 8.86 -12.89 14.58
CA ILE A 286 10.27 -12.51 14.33
C ILE A 286 10.61 -11.11 14.85
N GLY A 287 9.60 -10.35 15.29
CA GLY A 287 9.74 -8.98 15.79
C GLY A 287 8.39 -8.38 16.16
N SER A 288 8.35 -7.06 16.26
CA SER A 288 7.14 -6.27 16.47
C SER A 288 7.17 -5.00 15.63
N LEU A 289 5.98 -4.51 15.26
CA LEU A 289 5.74 -3.19 14.69
C LEU A 289 6.11 -2.07 15.66
#